data_AF-A0AAV8H065-F1
#
_entry.id   AF-A0AAV8H065-F1
#
_cell.length_a   1.000
_cell.length_b   1.000
_cell.length_c   1.000
_cell.angle_alpha   90.00
_cell.angle_beta   90.00
_cell.angle_gamma   90.00
#
_symmetry.space_group_name_H-M   'P 1'
#
loop_
_entity.id
_entity.type
_entity.pdbx_description
1 polymer ?
#
loop_
_entity_poly.entity_id
_entity_poly.type
_entity_poly.pdbx_seq_one_letter_code
_entity_poly.pdbx_strand_id
1 'polypeptide(L)'
;MEINSGLDCSFWYDNWLGTPLRCLLSQHQKPMRSKITYSEALTQLHLLLPRPWDEQTSLLMEGHQPSSLHRSTTNDRVSWRWSSIGTFSVSSLYKSLSTAGKLTSPLTCIWRFSIPPSLKFFLYLLCRDKLLTQQQLRKRHLLAPQPLCFLCQQQILEDSLHLFFYCPYTLSVWRRITLLHALPYLLQSYTVQDSLVLTLQQRRTDKSFHVFLSTALWAMWVERNNRIFRGRSRDVQTVANGIEEEAKMYKRLC
;
A
#
# COMPACT_ATOMS: atom_id res chain seq x y z
N MET A 1 29.46 1.29 -0.18
CA MET A 1 30.71 0.69 0.31
C MET A 1 31.72 0.85 -0.79
N GLU A 2 32.91 1.33 -0.46
CA GLU A 2 34.02 1.45 -1.39
C GLU A 2 34.96 0.27 -1.12
N ILE A 3 35.02 -0.66 -2.07
CA ILE A 3 35.88 -1.86 -1.95
C ILE A 3 37.24 -1.52 -2.52
N ASN A 4 38.27 -1.64 -1.70
CA ASN A 4 39.65 -1.46 -2.10
C ASN A 4 40.36 -2.82 -2.06
N SER A 5 40.89 -3.20 -0.89
CA SER A 5 41.54 -4.49 -0.68
C SER A 5 40.57 -5.68 -0.74
N GLY A 6 39.29 -5.47 -0.39
CA GLY A 6 38.27 -6.51 -0.29
C GLY A 6 38.46 -7.48 0.88
N LEU A 7 39.39 -7.21 1.80
CA LEU A 7 39.69 -8.06 2.97
C LEU A 7 38.73 -7.82 4.14
N ASP A 8 38.22 -6.60 4.29
CA ASP A 8 37.31 -6.22 5.38
C ASP A 8 35.83 -6.31 4.94
N CYS A 9 35.58 -6.56 3.66
CA CYS A 9 34.24 -6.68 3.07
C CYS A 9 33.78 -8.13 3.03
N SER A 10 32.65 -8.45 3.63
CA SER A 10 31.98 -9.74 3.52
C SER A 10 31.32 -9.91 2.16
N PHE A 11 31.65 -11.00 1.46
CA PHE A 11 31.06 -11.30 0.16
C PHE A 11 29.54 -11.49 0.20
N TRP A 12 28.98 -12.04 1.29
CA TRP A 12 27.55 -12.35 1.35
C TRP A 12 26.70 -11.25 1.99
N TYR A 13 27.25 -10.59 3.01
CA TYR A 13 26.47 -9.75 3.92
C TYR A 13 26.68 -8.25 3.71
N ASP A 14 27.82 -7.86 3.17
CA ASP A 14 28.08 -6.44 2.94
C ASP A 14 27.51 -5.95 1.63
N ASN A 15 27.23 -4.65 1.61
CA ASN A 15 26.54 -4.00 0.52
C ASN A 15 27.53 -3.49 -0.54
N TRP A 16 28.07 -4.42 -1.33
CA TRP A 16 28.93 -4.12 -2.47
C TRP A 16 28.23 -4.13 -3.83
N LEU A 17 27.05 -4.75 -3.96
CA LEU A 17 26.20 -4.73 -5.16
C LEU A 17 25.08 -3.66 -5.12
N GLY A 18 25.09 -2.76 -4.14
CA GLY A 18 23.92 -1.92 -3.83
C GLY A 18 22.86 -2.62 -2.96
N THR A 19 22.91 -3.95 -2.90
CA THR A 19 22.26 -4.82 -1.91
C THR A 19 23.22 -5.94 -1.46
N PRO A 20 23.11 -6.50 -0.24
CA PRO A 20 23.84 -7.71 0.11
C PRO A 20 23.48 -8.88 -0.81
N LEU A 21 24.47 -9.65 -1.28
CA LEU A 21 24.23 -10.81 -2.17
C LEU A 21 23.31 -11.85 -1.51
N ARG A 22 23.39 -12.04 -0.20
CA ARG A 22 22.46 -12.90 0.56
C ARG A 22 20.98 -12.51 0.37
N CYS A 23 20.67 -11.24 0.19
CA CYS A 23 19.30 -10.78 -0.01
C CYS A 23 18.74 -11.15 -1.38
N LEU A 24 19.61 -11.53 -2.32
CA LEU A 24 19.23 -12.00 -3.66
C LEU A 24 19.07 -13.52 -3.73
N LEU A 25 19.57 -14.25 -2.73
CA LEU A 25 19.41 -15.71 -2.66
C LEU A 25 18.01 -16.07 -2.15
N SER A 26 17.44 -17.14 -2.71
CA SER A 26 16.19 -17.72 -2.21
C SER A 26 16.36 -18.23 -0.76
N GLN A 27 15.30 -18.23 0.05
CA GLN A 27 15.35 -18.69 1.47
C GLN A 27 15.96 -20.10 1.66
N HIS A 28 15.91 -20.93 0.62
CA HIS A 28 16.40 -22.32 0.63
C HIS A 28 17.89 -22.44 0.22
N GLN A 29 18.52 -21.38 -0.27
CA GLN A 29 19.91 -21.37 -0.70
C GLN A 29 20.79 -20.80 0.43
N LYS A 30 21.50 -21.69 1.14
CA LYS A 30 22.47 -21.27 2.16
C LYS A 30 23.84 -21.03 1.50
N PRO A 31 24.57 -19.97 1.92
CA PRO A 31 25.96 -19.80 1.49
C PRO A 31 26.80 -20.99 1.94
N MET A 32 27.53 -21.63 1.03
CA MET A 32 28.40 -22.77 1.36
C MET A 32 29.53 -22.39 2.33
N ARG A 33 29.99 -21.13 2.28
CA ARG A 33 30.92 -20.54 3.24
C ARG A 33 30.42 -19.17 3.66
N SER A 34 29.81 -19.09 4.84
CA SER A 34 29.21 -17.84 5.33
C SER A 34 30.24 -16.76 5.69
N LYS A 35 31.46 -17.14 6.10
CA LYS A 35 32.54 -16.23 6.48
C LYS A 35 33.61 -16.18 5.39
N ILE A 36 33.27 -15.57 4.26
CA ILE A 36 34.23 -15.33 3.19
C ILE A 36 34.26 -13.84 2.84
N THR A 37 35.47 -13.33 2.63
CA THR A 37 35.71 -11.94 2.24
C THR A 37 35.50 -11.77 0.74
N TYR A 38 35.31 -10.53 0.31
CA TYR A 38 35.12 -10.20 -1.09
C TYR A 38 36.34 -10.61 -1.93
N SER A 39 37.56 -10.32 -1.45
CA SER A 39 38.80 -10.65 -2.16
C SER A 39 39.03 -12.15 -2.30
N GLU A 40 38.77 -12.93 -1.23
CA GLU A 40 38.85 -14.39 -1.27
C GLU A 40 37.80 -14.98 -2.21
N ALA A 41 36.57 -14.46 -2.15
CA ALA A 41 35.47 -14.95 -2.97
C ALA A 41 35.72 -14.78 -4.47
N LEU A 42 36.40 -13.73 -4.89
CA LEU A 42 36.77 -13.54 -6.30
C LEU A 42 37.74 -14.60 -6.81
N THR A 43 38.67 -15.07 -5.98
CA THR A 43 39.62 -16.13 -6.38
C THR A 43 38.98 -17.52 -6.44
N GLN A 44 37.91 -17.73 -5.68
CA GLN A 44 37.25 -19.04 -5.53
C GLN A 44 35.78 -18.98 -5.95
N LEU A 45 35.41 -18.02 -6.81
CA LEU A 45 34.00 -17.74 -7.12
C LEU A 45 33.27 -18.98 -7.62
N HIS A 46 33.94 -19.79 -8.45
CA HIS A 46 33.44 -21.05 -8.98
C HIS A 46 33.12 -22.13 -7.93
N LEU A 47 33.67 -22.05 -6.70
CA LEU A 47 33.50 -23.00 -5.60
C LEU A 47 32.45 -22.57 -4.57
N LEU A 48 32.04 -21.31 -4.58
CA LEU A 48 31.20 -20.71 -3.53
C LEU A 48 29.73 -20.64 -3.89
N LEU A 49 29.41 -20.95 -5.14
CA LEU A 49 28.14 -20.69 -5.78
C LEU A 49 27.33 -22.00 -5.92
N PRO A 50 26.13 -22.11 -5.31
CA PRO A 50 25.26 -23.25 -5.49
C PRO A 50 24.84 -23.38 -6.96
N ARG A 51 25.11 -24.51 -7.62
CA ARG A 51 24.60 -24.78 -8.96
C ARG A 51 23.25 -25.51 -8.89
N PRO A 52 22.28 -25.20 -9.78
CA PRO A 52 22.30 -24.13 -10.78
C PRO A 52 21.80 -22.79 -10.20
N TRP A 53 22.30 -21.71 -10.77
CA TRP A 53 21.75 -20.37 -10.59
C TRP A 53 20.37 -20.27 -11.27
N ASP A 54 19.49 -19.47 -10.69
CA ASP A 54 18.35 -18.93 -11.44
C ASP A 54 18.84 -17.89 -12.45
N GLU A 55 18.16 -17.79 -13.60
CA GLU A 55 18.55 -16.94 -14.73
C GLU A 55 18.79 -15.47 -14.32
N GLN A 56 18.09 -15.01 -13.28
CA GLN A 56 18.17 -13.66 -12.74
C GLN A 56 19.49 -13.38 -11.98
N THR A 57 20.05 -14.36 -11.26
CA THR A 57 21.35 -14.18 -10.58
C THR A 57 22.52 -14.21 -11.56
N SER A 58 22.39 -14.98 -12.65
CA SER A 58 23.38 -15.06 -13.75
C SER A 58 23.59 -13.71 -14.40
N LEU A 59 22.49 -13.06 -14.79
CA LEU A 59 22.52 -11.73 -15.40
C LEU A 59 23.11 -10.66 -14.47
N LEU A 60 22.83 -10.72 -13.17
CA LEU A 60 23.35 -9.75 -12.19
C LEU A 60 24.88 -9.83 -12.05
N MET A 61 25.45 -11.04 -12.10
CA MET A 61 26.90 -11.20 -11.92
C MET A 61 27.67 -11.07 -13.24
N GLU A 62 27.02 -11.29 -14.39
CA GLU A 62 27.57 -10.91 -15.70
C GLU A 62 27.70 -9.39 -15.86
N GLY A 63 26.72 -8.63 -15.35
CA GLY A 63 26.74 -7.15 -15.35
C GLY A 63 27.72 -6.54 -14.33
N HIS A 64 28.04 -7.28 -13.28
CA HIS A 64 29.07 -6.95 -12.29
C HIS A 64 30.26 -7.89 -12.46
N GLN A 65 30.83 -7.97 -13.67
CA GLN A 65 32.23 -8.37 -13.75
C GLN A 65 32.99 -7.48 -12.76
N PRO A 66 33.77 -8.05 -11.82
CA PRO A 66 34.63 -7.28 -10.92
C PRO A 66 35.73 -6.66 -11.80
N SER A 67 35.37 -5.55 -12.46
CA SER A 67 36.21 -4.82 -13.37
C SER A 67 37.37 -4.29 -12.56
N SER A 68 38.53 -4.91 -12.77
CA SER A 68 39.84 -4.44 -12.34
C SER A 68 39.95 -4.14 -10.85
N LEU A 69 40.27 -5.17 -10.05
CA LEU A 69 41.01 -4.98 -8.81
C LEU A 69 42.31 -4.25 -9.16
N HIS A 70 42.34 -2.92 -9.00
CA HIS A 70 43.54 -2.34 -8.45
C HIS A 70 43.70 -3.01 -7.08
N ARG A 71 44.68 -3.91 -6.94
CA ARG A 71 45.15 -4.39 -5.64
C ARG A 71 45.70 -3.19 -4.88
N SER A 72 44.80 -2.36 -4.40
CA SER A 72 45.14 -1.27 -3.52
C SER A 72 45.49 -1.88 -2.17
N THR A 73 46.60 -1.45 -1.59
CA THR A 73 46.99 -1.79 -0.22
C THR A 73 46.17 -1.03 0.82
N THR A 74 45.22 -0.20 0.38
CA THR A 74 44.35 0.57 1.28
C THR A 74 43.16 -0.26 1.74
N ASN A 75 42.78 -0.11 3.01
CA ASN A 75 41.62 -0.77 3.59
C ASN A 75 40.30 -0.36 2.94
N ASP A 76 39.29 -1.22 3.08
CA ASP A 76 37.93 -0.95 2.58
C ASP A 76 37.27 0.17 3.40
N ARG A 77 36.36 0.92 2.77
CA ARG A 77 35.69 2.06 3.43
C ARG A 77 34.17 1.95 3.35
N VAL A 78 33.52 2.12 4.49
CA VAL A 78 32.06 2.25 4.55
C VAL A 78 31.68 3.68 4.20
N SER A 79 31.00 3.84 3.07
CA SER A 79 30.44 5.11 2.61
C SER A 79 28.94 5.17 2.88
N TRP A 80 28.49 6.27 3.46
CA TRP A 80 27.08 6.59 3.68
C TRP A 80 26.41 6.95 2.35
N ARG A 81 25.57 6.06 1.82
CA ARG A 81 24.93 6.20 0.51
C ARG A 81 24.08 7.45 0.31
N TRP A 82 23.64 8.09 1.39
CA TRP A 82 22.77 9.26 1.35
C TRP A 82 23.54 10.58 1.58
N SER A 83 24.88 10.55 1.44
CA SER A 83 25.75 11.72 1.47
C SER A 83 26.72 11.65 0.29
N SER A 84 26.88 12.76 -0.44
CA SER A 84 27.88 12.88 -1.52
C SER A 84 29.32 12.79 -1.01
N ILE A 85 29.55 13.07 0.27
CA ILE A 85 30.86 13.01 0.94
C ILE A 85 31.04 11.63 1.62
N GLY A 86 30.03 10.76 1.59
CA GLY A 86 30.10 9.42 2.18
C GLY A 86 30.10 9.38 3.70
N THR A 87 29.91 10.52 4.38
CA THR A 87 29.85 10.60 5.85
C THR A 87 28.41 10.47 6.35
N PHE A 88 28.26 9.77 7.47
CA PHE A 88 26.97 9.65 8.15
C PHE A 88 26.57 10.98 8.79
N SER A 89 25.29 11.34 8.66
CA SER A 89 24.70 12.40 9.46
C SER A 89 23.24 12.10 9.76
N VAL A 90 22.78 12.50 10.94
CA VAL A 90 21.36 12.36 11.32
C VAL A 90 20.45 13.11 10.34
N SER A 91 20.91 14.26 9.81
CA SER A 91 20.16 15.05 8.85
C SER A 91 19.97 14.35 7.49
N SER A 92 21.00 13.65 6.98
CA SER A 92 20.91 12.88 5.74
C SER A 92 20.07 11.60 5.93
N LEU A 93 20.20 10.93 7.07
CA LEU A 93 19.32 9.82 7.46
C LEU A 93 17.87 10.29 7.50
N TYR A 94 17.57 11.37 8.23
CA TYR A 94 16.22 11.90 8.35
C TYR A 94 15.65 12.31 6.99
N LYS A 95 16.45 12.97 6.14
CA LYS A 95 16.06 13.26 4.75
C LYS A 95 15.71 11.99 3.99
N SER A 96 16.55 10.95 4.05
CA SER A 96 16.29 9.68 3.35
C SER A 96 15.04 8.96 3.86
N LEU A 97 14.76 8.99 5.16
CA LEU A 97 13.54 8.43 5.75
C LEU A 97 12.33 9.27 5.36
N SER A 98 12.49 10.58 5.27
CA SER A 98 11.44 11.52 4.87
C SER A 98 11.14 11.47 3.37
N THR A 99 12.12 11.22 2.50
CA THR A 99 11.90 10.96 1.06
C THR A 99 11.43 9.53 0.79
N ALA A 100 11.88 8.53 1.53
CA ALA A 100 11.23 7.21 1.54
C ALA A 100 9.78 7.30 2.05
N GLY A 101 9.51 8.30 2.89
CA GLY A 101 8.19 8.74 3.36
C GLY A 101 7.49 9.77 2.48
N LYS A 102 8.05 10.19 1.33
CA LYS A 102 7.25 10.75 0.23
C LYS A 102 6.47 9.58 -0.36
N LEU A 103 5.50 9.14 0.41
CA LEU A 103 4.31 8.50 -0.08
C LEU A 103 3.69 9.53 -1.04
N THR A 104 4.08 9.47 -2.31
CA THR A 104 3.15 9.68 -3.43
C THR A 104 2.09 8.57 -3.40
N SER A 105 1.58 8.26 -2.20
CA SER A 105 0.46 7.38 -2.03
C SER A 105 -0.70 8.13 -2.66
N PRO A 106 -1.42 7.51 -3.59
CA PRO A 106 -2.61 8.10 -4.21
C PRO A 106 -3.60 8.65 -3.17
N LEU A 107 -3.54 8.14 -1.93
CA LEU A 107 -4.35 8.52 -0.78
C LEU A 107 -4.09 9.93 -0.22
N THR A 108 -2.95 10.55 -0.54
CA THR A 108 -2.64 11.92 -0.07
C THR A 108 -3.63 12.95 -0.62
N CYS A 109 -4.29 12.66 -1.74
CA CYS A 109 -5.29 13.53 -2.34
C CYS A 109 -6.50 13.77 -1.41
N ILE A 110 -6.85 12.77 -0.58
CA ILE A 110 -8.01 12.82 0.33
C ILE A 110 -7.92 14.03 1.27
N TRP A 111 -6.72 14.36 1.73
CA TRP A 111 -6.50 15.45 2.67
C TRP A 111 -6.74 16.83 2.06
N ARG A 112 -6.67 16.95 0.73
CA ARG A 112 -6.85 18.21 -0.01
C ARG A 112 -8.33 18.56 -0.26
N PHE A 113 -9.25 17.63 -0.08
CA PHE A 113 -10.67 17.85 -0.35
C PHE A 113 -11.33 18.73 0.73
N SER A 114 -12.30 19.57 0.35
CA SER A 114 -13.08 20.37 1.30
C SER A 114 -14.25 19.53 1.82
N ILE A 115 -13.96 18.63 2.75
CA ILE A 115 -14.93 17.75 3.43
C ILE A 115 -14.59 17.67 4.93
N PRO A 116 -15.54 17.34 5.81
CA PRO A 116 -15.30 17.18 7.24
C PRO A 116 -14.13 16.24 7.56
N PRO A 117 -13.31 16.51 8.60
CA PRO A 117 -12.19 15.65 8.98
C PRO A 117 -12.56 14.20 9.26
N SER A 118 -13.75 13.97 9.84
CA SER A 118 -14.28 12.62 10.07
C SER A 118 -14.47 11.83 8.77
N LEU A 119 -14.98 12.48 7.71
CA LEU A 119 -15.14 11.90 6.39
C LEU A 119 -13.79 11.67 5.69
N LYS A 120 -12.81 12.58 5.86
CA LYS A 120 -11.43 12.35 5.36
C LYS A 120 -10.81 11.11 5.96
N PHE A 121 -10.90 10.97 7.29
CA PHE A 121 -10.34 9.82 7.99
C PHE A 121 -11.04 8.51 7.59
N PHE A 122 -12.37 8.55 7.46
CA PHE A 122 -13.14 7.42 6.96
C PHE A 122 -12.71 7.01 5.54
N LEU A 123 -12.61 7.95 4.60
CA LEU A 123 -12.16 7.66 3.23
C LEU A 123 -10.73 7.10 3.21
N TYR A 124 -9.85 7.63 4.05
CA TYR A 124 -8.49 7.12 4.18
C TYR A 124 -8.48 5.64 4.64
N LEU A 125 -9.29 5.28 5.63
CA LEU A 125 -9.43 3.89 6.08
C LEU A 125 -10.07 2.99 5.01
N LEU A 126 -11.09 3.49 4.30
CA LEU A 126 -11.76 2.78 3.22
C LEU A 126 -10.79 2.45 2.09
N CYS A 127 -10.03 3.44 1.64
CA CYS A 127 -9.06 3.24 0.55
C CYS A 127 -7.87 2.36 0.96
N ARG A 128 -7.62 2.16 2.26
CA ARG A 128 -6.62 1.18 2.74
C ARG A 128 -7.20 -0.21 3.01
N ASP A 129 -8.48 -0.41 2.70
CA ASP A 129 -9.27 -1.61 3.05
C ASP A 129 -9.14 -1.97 4.54
N LYS A 130 -9.16 -0.94 5.41
CA LYS A 130 -8.99 -1.09 6.87
C LYS A 130 -10.28 -0.98 7.68
N LEU A 131 -11.42 -0.71 7.03
CA LEU A 131 -12.73 -0.77 7.69
C LEU A 131 -13.03 -2.18 8.20
N LEU A 132 -13.83 -2.27 9.27
CA LEU A 132 -14.19 -3.53 9.93
C LEU A 132 -15.34 -4.25 9.21
N THR A 133 -15.16 -4.53 7.92
CA THR A 133 -16.03 -5.43 7.15
C THR A 133 -15.89 -6.86 7.68
N GLN A 134 -16.86 -7.74 7.40
CA GLN A 134 -16.75 -9.13 7.85
C GLN A 134 -15.48 -9.82 7.33
N GLN A 135 -15.09 -9.55 6.08
CA GLN A 135 -13.81 -10.01 5.54
C GLN A 135 -12.62 -9.55 6.38
N GLN A 136 -12.59 -8.28 6.79
CA GLN A 136 -11.47 -7.72 7.56
C GLN A 136 -11.46 -8.18 9.02
N LEU A 137 -12.63 -8.40 9.63
CA LEU A 137 -12.75 -9.03 10.95
C LEU A 137 -12.17 -10.44 10.92
N ARG A 138 -12.54 -11.25 9.91
CA ARG A 138 -12.02 -12.61 9.73
C ARG A 138 -10.50 -12.62 9.52
N LYS A 139 -9.97 -11.72 8.68
CA LYS A 139 -8.52 -11.57 8.47
C LYS A 139 -7.75 -11.21 9.75
N ARG A 140 -8.41 -10.57 10.72
CA ARG A 140 -7.84 -10.20 12.02
C ARG A 140 -8.09 -11.23 13.12
N HIS A 141 -8.63 -12.40 12.76
CA HIS A 141 -9.02 -13.45 13.71
C HIS A 141 -10.00 -12.96 14.79
N LEU A 142 -10.80 -11.93 14.47
CA LEU A 142 -11.89 -11.47 15.32
C LEU A 142 -13.15 -12.28 14.99
N LEU A 143 -13.96 -12.59 16.00
CA LEU A 143 -15.19 -13.38 15.86
C LEU A 143 -16.12 -12.74 14.81
N ALA A 144 -16.21 -13.37 13.64
CA ALA A 144 -17.17 -13.06 12.59
C ALA A 144 -18.12 -14.26 12.49
N PRO A 145 -19.31 -14.21 13.12
CA PRO A 145 -20.19 -15.38 13.22
C PRO A 145 -20.57 -15.94 11.85
N GLN A 146 -20.74 -15.06 10.85
CA GLN A 146 -20.91 -15.43 9.44
C GLN A 146 -20.36 -14.29 8.56
N PRO A 147 -19.69 -14.58 7.44
CA PRO A 147 -19.08 -13.56 6.59
C PRO A 147 -20.09 -12.79 5.72
N LEU A 148 -21.36 -12.71 6.12
CA LEU A 148 -22.45 -12.26 5.26
C LEU A 148 -22.68 -10.75 5.32
N CYS A 149 -23.17 -10.19 4.22
CA CYS A 149 -23.50 -8.77 4.12
C CYS A 149 -24.82 -8.44 4.85
N PHE A 150 -24.74 -7.58 5.86
CA PHE A 150 -25.90 -7.15 6.66
C PHE A 150 -26.83 -6.17 5.93
N LEU A 151 -26.38 -5.59 4.80
CA LEU A 151 -27.20 -4.68 4.00
C LEU A 151 -28.16 -5.44 3.07
N CYS A 152 -27.68 -6.43 2.32
CA CYS A 152 -28.55 -7.22 1.43
C CYS A 152 -29.08 -8.51 2.06
N GLN A 153 -28.51 -8.96 3.18
CA GLN A 153 -28.86 -10.22 3.84
C GLN A 153 -28.76 -11.46 2.92
N GLN A 154 -28.02 -11.34 1.82
CA GLN A 154 -27.72 -12.45 0.92
C GLN A 154 -26.52 -13.23 1.45
N GLN A 155 -26.42 -14.50 1.03
CA GLN A 155 -25.31 -15.39 1.36
C GLN A 155 -24.01 -15.02 0.58
N ILE A 156 -23.60 -13.75 0.65
CA ILE A 156 -22.46 -13.17 -0.06
C ILE A 156 -21.47 -12.60 0.95
N LEU A 157 -20.18 -12.84 0.71
CA LEU A 157 -19.08 -12.30 1.51
C LEU A 157 -19.13 -10.76 1.59
N GLU A 158 -19.16 -10.21 2.80
CA GLU A 158 -19.03 -8.77 3.00
C GLU A 158 -17.56 -8.34 2.98
N ASP A 159 -17.13 -7.83 1.83
CA ASP A 159 -15.92 -7.03 1.68
C ASP A 159 -16.28 -5.56 1.37
N SER A 160 -15.28 -4.70 1.25
CA SER A 160 -15.49 -3.28 0.99
C SER A 160 -16.08 -3.02 -0.42
N LEU A 161 -15.71 -3.81 -1.43
CA LEU A 161 -16.24 -3.64 -2.80
C LEU A 161 -17.72 -3.98 -2.85
N HIS A 162 -18.09 -5.14 -2.30
CA HIS A 162 -19.47 -5.54 -2.16
C HIS A 162 -20.24 -4.51 -1.35
N LEU A 163 -19.78 -4.15 -0.16
CA LEU A 163 -20.49 -3.25 0.74
C LEU A 163 -20.84 -1.90 0.07
N PHE A 164 -19.89 -1.30 -0.64
CA PHE A 164 -20.06 0.05 -1.20
C PHE A 164 -20.50 0.09 -2.67
N PHE A 165 -20.32 -0.96 -3.46
CA PHE A 165 -20.55 -0.88 -4.92
C PHE A 165 -21.35 -2.03 -5.52
N TYR A 166 -21.26 -3.26 -4.99
CA TYR A 166 -21.97 -4.40 -5.58
C TYR A 166 -23.18 -4.89 -4.77
N CYS A 167 -23.32 -4.46 -3.51
CA CYS A 167 -24.44 -4.83 -2.67
C CYS A 167 -25.75 -4.32 -3.28
N PRO A 168 -26.77 -5.17 -3.48
CA PRO A 168 -28.05 -4.76 -4.06
C PRO A 168 -28.71 -3.60 -3.32
N TYR A 169 -28.69 -3.61 -1.98
CA TYR A 169 -29.21 -2.51 -1.18
C TYR A 169 -28.47 -1.19 -1.48
N THR A 170 -27.13 -1.24 -1.47
CA THR A 170 -26.28 -0.09 -1.78
C THR A 170 -26.50 0.42 -3.21
N LEU A 171 -26.61 -0.48 -4.20
CA LEU A 171 -26.95 -0.13 -5.58
C LEU A 171 -28.30 0.58 -5.68
N SER A 172 -29.30 0.12 -4.93
CA SER A 172 -30.59 0.81 -4.86
C SER A 172 -30.47 2.20 -4.25
N VAL A 173 -29.60 2.40 -3.24
CA VAL A 173 -29.33 3.73 -2.68
C VAL A 173 -28.65 4.62 -3.72
N TRP A 174 -27.62 4.14 -4.41
CA TRP A 174 -26.93 4.88 -5.46
C TRP A 174 -27.89 5.36 -6.55
N ARG A 175 -28.80 4.50 -7.02
CA ARG A 175 -29.81 4.84 -8.03
C ARG A 175 -30.75 5.97 -7.62
N ARG A 176 -30.94 6.20 -6.32
CA ARG A 176 -31.78 7.30 -5.81
C ARG A 176 -31.02 8.62 -5.68
N ILE A 177 -29.69 8.56 -5.55
CA ILE A 177 -28.85 9.77 -5.47
C ILE A 177 -28.52 10.23 -6.89
N THR A 178 -29.26 11.23 -7.38
CA THR A 178 -29.17 11.73 -8.77
C THR A 178 -27.74 12.05 -9.22
N LEU A 179 -26.93 12.69 -8.37
CA LEU A 179 -25.55 13.05 -8.70
C LEU A 179 -24.60 11.84 -8.87
N LEU A 180 -24.92 10.69 -8.29
CA LEU A 180 -24.02 9.55 -8.15
C LEU A 180 -24.59 8.24 -8.74
N HIS A 181 -25.75 8.29 -9.40
CA HIS A 181 -26.48 7.13 -9.90
C HIS A 181 -25.67 6.21 -10.83
N ALA A 182 -24.74 6.77 -11.62
CA ALA A 182 -23.89 6.04 -12.55
C ALA A 182 -22.58 5.56 -11.91
N LEU A 183 -22.23 6.06 -10.72
CA LEU A 183 -20.91 5.87 -10.12
C LEU A 183 -20.52 4.39 -9.94
N PRO A 184 -21.38 3.50 -9.40
CA PRO A 184 -21.02 2.10 -9.23
C PRO A 184 -20.70 1.38 -10.55
N TYR A 185 -21.32 1.83 -11.65
CA TYR A 185 -21.16 1.25 -12.98
C TYR A 185 -19.91 1.78 -13.71
N LEU A 186 -19.31 2.85 -13.21
CA LEU A 186 -18.08 3.45 -13.76
C LEU A 186 -16.82 2.92 -13.06
N LEU A 187 -16.96 2.15 -11.99
CA LEU A 187 -15.83 1.58 -11.26
C LEU A 187 -15.32 0.33 -11.99
N GLN A 188 -14.18 0.48 -12.67
CA GLN A 188 -13.54 -0.55 -13.48
C GLN A 188 -12.38 -1.28 -12.77
N SER A 189 -12.24 -1.17 -11.45
CA SER A 189 -11.08 -1.74 -10.74
C SER A 189 -11.40 -2.88 -9.79
N TYR A 190 -10.40 -3.76 -9.61
CA TYR A 190 -10.38 -4.89 -8.69
C TYR A 190 -10.24 -4.50 -7.21
N THR A 191 -9.96 -3.22 -6.90
CA THR A 191 -9.82 -2.75 -5.51
C THR A 191 -10.61 -1.48 -5.24
N VAL A 192 -11.08 -1.31 -3.99
CA VAL A 192 -11.74 -0.08 -3.54
C VAL A 192 -10.80 1.13 -3.65
N GLN A 193 -9.51 0.93 -3.36
CA GLN A 193 -8.51 1.99 -3.44
C GLN A 193 -8.46 2.60 -4.83
N ASP A 194 -8.23 1.76 -5.84
CA ASP A 194 -8.01 2.23 -7.20
C ASP A 194 -9.29 2.83 -7.76
N SER A 195 -10.43 2.15 -7.55
CA SER A 195 -11.76 2.63 -7.92
C SER A 195 -12.05 4.03 -7.34
N LEU A 196 -11.91 4.21 -6.02
CA LEU A 196 -12.23 5.48 -5.38
C LEU A 196 -11.21 6.58 -5.69
N VAL A 197 -9.92 6.28 -5.66
CA VAL A 197 -8.90 7.31 -5.86
C VAL A 197 -8.93 7.82 -7.28
N LEU A 198 -9.07 6.95 -8.29
CA LEU A 198 -9.20 7.37 -9.68
C LEU A 198 -10.41 8.26 -9.88
N THR A 199 -11.57 7.88 -9.34
CA THR A 199 -12.79 8.68 -9.42
C THR A 199 -12.65 10.05 -8.74
N LEU A 200 -12.06 10.09 -7.54
CA LEU A 200 -11.83 11.34 -6.81
C LEU A 200 -10.83 12.26 -7.54
N GLN A 201 -9.81 11.69 -8.17
CA GLN A 201 -8.80 12.43 -8.94
C GLN A 201 -9.32 12.94 -10.28
N GLN A 202 -10.11 12.15 -11.01
CA GLN A 202 -10.78 12.60 -12.24
C GLN A 202 -11.66 13.83 -12.00
N ARG A 203 -12.26 13.93 -10.81
CA ARG A 203 -13.09 15.06 -10.38
C ARG A 203 -12.43 15.92 -9.30
N ARG A 204 -11.11 16.11 -9.36
CA ARG A 204 -10.33 16.78 -8.30
C ARG A 204 -10.79 18.20 -7.92
N THR A 205 -11.46 18.92 -8.81
CA THR A 205 -11.94 20.29 -8.57
C THR A 205 -13.41 20.35 -8.15
N ASP A 206 -14.14 19.23 -8.25
CA ASP A 206 -15.57 19.19 -7.97
C ASP A 206 -15.81 18.94 -6.48
N LYS A 207 -15.82 20.02 -5.71
CA LYS A 207 -16.09 19.97 -4.26
C LYS A 207 -17.44 19.35 -3.94
N SER A 208 -18.46 19.61 -4.76
CA SER A 208 -19.80 19.06 -4.53
C SER A 208 -19.76 17.55 -4.65
N PHE A 209 -19.11 17.04 -5.70
CA PHE A 209 -18.93 15.62 -5.89
C PHE A 209 -18.20 14.96 -4.72
N HIS A 210 -17.12 15.56 -4.20
CA HIS A 210 -16.39 15.01 -3.04
C HIS A 210 -17.26 14.94 -1.79
N VAL A 211 -18.02 15.99 -1.50
CA VAL A 211 -18.95 16.03 -0.36
C VAL A 211 -20.02 14.95 -0.51
N PHE A 212 -20.70 14.88 -1.66
CA PHE A 212 -21.77 13.91 -1.88
C PHE A 212 -21.25 12.46 -1.84
N LEU A 213 -20.13 12.17 -2.51
CA LEU A 213 -19.55 10.83 -2.52
C LEU A 213 -19.12 10.38 -1.13
N SER A 214 -18.40 11.24 -0.40
CA SER A 214 -17.93 10.91 0.95
C SER A 214 -19.07 10.72 1.94
N THR A 215 -20.12 11.55 1.84
CA THR A 215 -21.32 11.45 2.67
C THR A 215 -22.10 10.16 2.38
N ALA A 216 -22.27 9.81 1.09
CA ALA A 216 -22.98 8.60 0.71
C ALA A 216 -22.29 7.33 1.23
N LEU A 217 -20.96 7.24 1.02
CA LEU A 217 -20.16 6.11 1.53
C LEU A 217 -20.23 6.03 3.06
N TRP A 218 -20.16 7.16 3.76
CA TRP A 218 -20.31 7.21 5.20
C TRP A 218 -21.69 6.74 5.67
N ALA A 219 -22.77 7.23 5.06
CA ALA A 219 -24.12 6.85 5.42
C ALA A 219 -24.40 5.35 5.23
N MET A 220 -23.86 4.74 4.15
CA MET A 220 -23.94 3.30 3.92
C MET A 220 -23.20 2.51 4.99
N TRP A 221 -22.01 2.99 5.40
CA TRP A 221 -21.25 2.40 6.50
C TRP A 221 -22.00 2.48 7.83
N VAL A 222 -22.59 3.64 8.13
CA VAL A 222 -23.41 3.86 9.33
C VAL A 222 -24.65 2.98 9.32
N GLU A 223 -25.34 2.87 8.18
CA GLU A 223 -26.51 1.99 8.03
C GLU A 223 -26.15 0.53 8.29
N ARG A 224 -25.05 0.04 7.71
CA ARG A 224 -24.54 -1.30 7.95
C ARG A 224 -24.26 -1.53 9.44
N ASN A 225 -23.62 -0.58 10.11
CA ASN A 225 -23.32 -0.68 11.54
C ASN A 225 -24.59 -0.63 12.42
N ASN A 226 -25.59 0.18 12.05
CA ASN A 226 -26.87 0.21 12.76
C ASN A 226 -27.62 -1.12 12.70
N ARG A 227 -27.54 -1.82 11.55
CA ARG A 227 -28.14 -3.15 11.41
C ARG A 227 -27.46 -4.19 12.29
N ILE A 228 -26.13 -4.13 12.42
CA ILE A 228 -25.35 -5.07 13.23
C ILE A 228 -25.52 -4.80 14.73
N PHE A 229 -25.32 -3.55 15.15
CA PHE A 229 -25.18 -3.23 16.59
C PHE A 229 -26.47 -2.75 17.23
N ARG A 230 -27.45 -2.26 16.45
CA ARG A 230 -28.70 -1.69 16.96
C ARG A 230 -29.95 -2.43 16.49
N GLY A 231 -29.81 -3.42 15.60
CA GLY A 231 -30.95 -4.12 15.01
C GLY A 231 -31.91 -3.22 14.23
N ARG A 232 -31.44 -2.04 13.78
CA ARG A 232 -32.26 -1.07 13.04
C ARG A 232 -31.92 -1.11 11.56
N SER A 233 -32.92 -1.29 10.71
CA SER A 233 -32.79 -1.22 9.25
C SER A 233 -33.68 -0.12 8.69
N ARG A 234 -33.08 0.85 8.00
CA ARG A 234 -33.81 1.87 7.26
C ARG A 234 -34.02 1.43 5.81
N ASP A 235 -35.14 1.84 5.23
CA ASP A 235 -35.40 1.62 3.82
C ASP A 235 -34.47 2.49 2.94
N VAL A 236 -34.41 2.14 1.67
CA VAL A 236 -33.51 2.77 0.69
C VAL A 236 -33.82 4.26 0.51
N GLN A 237 -35.10 4.65 0.52
CA GLN A 237 -35.50 6.04 0.30
C GLN A 237 -35.09 6.93 1.48
N THR A 238 -35.32 6.45 2.71
CA THR A 238 -34.93 7.16 3.93
C THR A 238 -33.43 7.40 3.98
N VAL A 239 -32.61 6.40 3.63
CA VAL A 239 -31.15 6.56 3.59
C VAL A 239 -30.73 7.53 2.48
N ALA A 240 -31.32 7.44 1.28
CA ALA A 240 -31.00 8.35 0.18
C ALA A 240 -31.34 9.81 0.50
N ASN A 241 -32.52 10.08 1.09
CA ASN A 241 -32.92 11.42 1.51
C ASN A 241 -31.95 11.97 2.57
N GLY A 242 -31.61 11.16 3.57
CA GLY A 242 -30.66 11.56 4.61
C GLY A 242 -29.28 11.91 4.04
N ILE A 243 -28.80 11.18 3.03
CA ILE A 243 -27.54 11.50 2.34
C ILE A 243 -27.62 12.87 1.66
N GLU A 244 -28.72 13.19 0.97
CA GLU A 244 -28.86 14.48 0.31
C GLU A 244 -28.89 15.64 1.31
N GLU A 245 -29.59 15.48 2.43
CA GLU A 245 -29.67 16.48 3.49
C GLU A 245 -28.32 16.70 4.17
N GLU A 246 -27.63 15.62 4.58
CA GLU A 246 -26.30 15.69 5.19
C GLU A 246 -25.27 16.28 4.22
N ALA A 247 -25.30 15.90 2.94
CA ALA A 247 -24.38 16.43 1.94
C ALA A 247 -24.61 17.93 1.70
N LYS A 248 -25.87 18.38 1.67
CA LYS A 248 -26.22 19.81 1.58
C LYS A 248 -25.73 20.58 2.82
N MET A 249 -25.83 19.98 4.00
CA MET A 249 -25.30 20.57 5.24
C MET A 249 -23.78 20.72 5.19
N TYR A 250 -23.05 19.65 4.86
CA TYR A 250 -21.58 19.69 4.76
C TYR A 250 -21.09 20.64 3.69
N LYS A 251 -21.79 20.76 2.56
CA LYS A 251 -21.48 21.73 1.51
C LYS A 251 -21.56 23.18 1.97
N ARG A 252 -22.38 23.50 2.98
CA ARG A 252 -22.45 24.85 3.57
C ARG A 252 -21.29 25.13 4.55
N LEU A 253 -20.69 24.09 5.10
CA LEU A 253 -19.63 24.17 6.11
C LEU A 253 -18.21 24.12 5.51
N CYS A 254 -18.07 23.78 4.22
CA CYS A 254 -16.81 23.49 3.52
C CYS A 254 -16.61 24.38 2.28
#